data_AF-A0A7C2B671-F1
#
_entry.id   AF-A0A7C2B671-F1
#
_cell.length_a   1.000
_cell.length_b   1.000
_cell.length_c   1.000
_cell.angle_alpha   90.00
_cell.angle_beta   90.00
_cell.angle_gamma   90.00
#
_symmetry.space_group_name_H-M   'P 1'
#
loop_
_entity.id
_entity.type
_entity.pdbx_description
1 polymer ?
#
loop_
_entity_poly.entity_id
_entity_poly.type
_entity_poly.pdbx_seq_one_letter_code
_entity_poly.pdbx_strand_id
1 'polypeptide(L)'
;MKFLRLLVVGWLVFSLLPMGATSNVARAAAPSAPEDLEMPRYFPETGFWVQGPFRRFWETHGGLFIFGYPITGVFQQDGFWRQYFERAVFEYHPEKAGTEDEVQLVRVGAWRVSGRENEDPFRPIGWFPDTRERRYFPETQHSLAYGFKNYWDRNGGWRVFGLPLSEEFTEQNPAPPAGDGNVYTVQYFERARFEYHPENRGTPYEVLLGLLGREYLQARGAPPEALARQDPALPPYDPIRKRQYGPHVGYGFNIAWRGDNDGDGFNQRTMDLVKGAGFSWVRIQAIWRDIEPRQGRYDTHALDRILDTTSKNGIKVVVSVVKAPTWADPNGGIPADPAPFGKLMEFLARRYAGKVQAWEIWNEQNLALETGGHVDVGRYVALLKAGYQGVKRGDPKAIVLFGGLTPTGVIDPSIAIDDVEYLRRAYAYNNGEIKQYFDHLATHPGGTLNPPDTLWPERPGPGPGWLDHPSFYFRRAEQLRQVMVENGDAAKQVWLTEFGWSTANQAPGYEYGNFMSEQQQAQYLVRAFQIARTQWPWVGVMLVWNLNFSTITQPSDEKYPWSVVSADWSPRPAYRALQEMPK
;
A
#
# COMPACT_ATOMS: atom_id res chain seq x y z
N MET A 1 30.75 -8.74 24.75
CA MET A 1 31.02 -8.19 26.10
C MET A 1 29.68 -7.83 26.74
N LYS A 2 29.32 -8.54 27.82
CA LYS A 2 28.13 -8.33 28.64
C LYS A 2 28.17 -6.94 29.29
N PHE A 3 27.04 -6.30 29.55
CA PHE A 3 26.58 -5.74 30.84
C PHE A 3 25.31 -4.88 30.58
N LEU A 4 24.30 -4.66 31.43
CA LEU A 4 23.67 -5.32 32.60
C LEU A 4 22.74 -4.23 33.24
N ARG A 5 21.51 -4.58 33.67
CA ARG A 5 20.79 -4.07 34.89
C ARG A 5 20.20 -2.63 34.90
N LEU A 6 19.10 -2.28 35.59
CA LEU A 6 18.08 -2.94 36.45
C LEU A 6 17.03 -1.87 36.89
N LEU A 7 15.72 -2.20 36.98
CA LEU A 7 14.71 -1.86 38.04
C LEU A 7 14.40 -0.36 38.42
N VAL A 8 13.22 0.12 38.92
CA VAL A 8 11.88 -0.39 39.30
C VAL A 8 10.98 0.79 39.82
N VAL A 9 9.64 0.67 39.66
CA VAL A 9 8.50 1.10 40.54
C VAL A 9 8.32 2.59 40.89
N GLY A 10 7.12 3.20 40.97
CA GLY A 10 5.72 2.76 40.81
C GLY A 10 4.73 3.70 41.56
N TRP A 11 3.42 3.37 41.52
CA TRP A 11 2.31 3.78 42.42
C TRP A 11 1.73 5.23 42.31
N LEU A 12 0.44 5.54 42.54
CA LEU A 12 -0.87 4.86 42.52
C LEU A 12 -1.95 5.97 42.70
N VAL A 13 -3.00 5.98 41.86
CA VAL A 13 -4.46 6.16 42.12
C VAL A 13 -4.95 7.26 43.11
N PHE A 14 -5.86 8.15 42.69
CA PHE A 14 -7.31 8.10 43.03
C PHE A 14 -8.13 9.22 42.37
N SER A 15 -9.37 8.81 42.08
CA SER A 15 -10.47 9.43 41.36
C SER A 15 -11.11 10.64 42.01
N LEU A 16 -11.88 11.41 41.22
CA LEU A 16 -13.19 11.96 41.59
C LEU A 16 -13.90 12.53 40.34
N LEU A 17 -15.09 11.98 40.04
CA LEU A 17 -16.14 12.55 39.20
C LEU A 17 -17.09 13.35 40.13
N PRO A 18 -17.78 14.42 39.68
CA PRO A 18 -19.06 14.22 38.97
C PRO A 18 -19.48 15.26 37.91
N MET A 19 -20.32 14.75 36.99
CA MET A 19 -21.47 15.32 36.23
C MET A 19 -21.60 16.83 35.96
N GLY A 20 -21.88 17.16 34.70
CA GLY A 20 -22.48 18.46 34.33
C GLY A 20 -22.66 18.71 32.83
N ALA A 21 -23.69 18.10 32.25
CA ALA A 21 -24.52 18.54 31.11
C ALA A 21 -23.94 19.29 29.88
N THR A 22 -24.02 18.56 28.76
CA THR A 22 -24.60 18.88 27.44
C THR A 22 -23.96 19.88 26.45
N SER A 23 -23.58 19.25 25.32
CA SER A 23 -23.81 19.65 23.92
C SER A 23 -22.96 20.77 23.32
N ASN A 24 -21.84 20.36 22.73
CA ASN A 24 -21.49 20.69 21.35
C ASN A 24 -20.43 19.70 20.86
N VAL A 25 -20.84 18.60 20.22
CA VAL A 25 -19.90 17.73 19.53
C VAL A 25 -19.95 18.11 18.06
N ALA A 26 -19.01 18.95 17.65
CA ALA A 26 -18.60 19.04 16.26
C ALA A 26 -18.36 17.60 15.78
N ARG A 27 -19.09 17.19 14.74
CA ARG A 27 -18.96 15.88 14.13
C ARG A 27 -17.50 15.75 13.68
N ALA A 28 -16.76 14.86 14.35
CA ALA A 28 -15.39 14.54 13.99
C ALA A 28 -15.34 14.15 12.52
N ALA A 29 -14.42 14.75 11.75
CA ALA A 29 -14.14 14.32 10.39
C ALA A 29 -13.70 12.84 10.43
N ALA A 30 -14.30 12.01 9.58
CA ALA A 30 -13.98 10.59 9.48
C ALA A 30 -12.50 10.41 9.10
N PRO A 31 -11.82 9.39 9.64
CA PRO A 31 -10.39 9.17 9.44
C PRO A 31 -10.05 8.88 7.98
N SER A 32 -8.90 9.40 7.55
CA SER A 32 -8.30 9.20 6.24
C SER A 32 -7.84 7.75 6.02
N ALA A 33 -8.57 7.01 5.18
CA ALA A 33 -8.00 6.28 4.04
C ALA A 33 -9.10 5.87 3.02
N PRO A 34 -9.72 6.82 2.28
CA PRO A 34 -10.68 6.50 1.21
C PRO A 34 -10.09 5.66 0.07
N GLU A 35 -8.76 5.70 -0.11
CA GLU A 35 -8.08 5.09 -1.26
C GLU A 35 -7.84 3.58 -1.09
N ASP A 36 -7.54 3.10 0.12
CA ASP A 36 -7.35 1.67 0.43
C ASP A 36 -8.64 0.85 0.28
N LEU A 37 -9.78 1.45 0.62
CA LEU A 37 -11.10 0.83 0.42
C LEU A 37 -11.53 0.83 -1.05
N GLU A 38 -10.85 1.59 -1.90
CA GLU A 38 -11.00 1.55 -3.36
C GLU A 38 -9.94 0.63 -4.01
N MET A 39 -8.94 0.14 -3.25
CA MET A 39 -7.93 -0.76 -3.79
C MET A 39 -8.55 -2.11 -4.18
N PRO A 40 -8.10 -2.71 -5.30
CA PRO A 40 -8.66 -3.95 -5.79
C PRO A 40 -8.45 -5.12 -4.83
N ARG A 41 -9.49 -5.94 -4.65
CA ARG A 41 -9.43 -7.25 -3.99
C ARG A 41 -9.90 -8.34 -4.93
N TYR A 42 -9.10 -9.38 -5.09
CA TYR A 42 -9.46 -10.58 -5.86
C TYR A 42 -10.19 -11.61 -4.99
N PHE A 43 -11.19 -12.26 -5.58
CA PHE A 43 -11.93 -13.35 -4.96
C PHE A 43 -11.69 -14.65 -5.75
N PRO A 44 -10.78 -15.54 -5.31
CA PRO A 44 -10.45 -16.75 -6.03
C PRO A 44 -11.62 -17.73 -6.17
N GLU A 45 -12.62 -17.65 -5.29
CA GLU A 45 -13.81 -18.49 -5.29
C GLU A 45 -14.63 -18.33 -6.57
N THR A 46 -14.71 -17.10 -7.09
CA THR A 46 -15.48 -16.77 -8.30
C THR A 46 -14.61 -16.30 -9.45
N GLY A 47 -13.39 -15.86 -9.16
CA GLY A 47 -12.43 -15.37 -10.14
C GLY A 47 -12.65 -13.91 -10.53
N PHE A 48 -13.15 -13.06 -9.63
CA PHE A 48 -13.44 -11.66 -9.93
C PHE A 48 -12.82 -10.70 -8.91
N TRP A 49 -12.48 -9.50 -9.37
CA TRP A 49 -12.04 -8.39 -8.53
C TRP A 49 -13.21 -7.51 -8.11
N VAL A 50 -13.08 -6.89 -6.94
CA VAL A 50 -13.87 -5.73 -6.55
C VAL A 50 -12.91 -4.58 -6.28
N GLN A 51 -13.16 -3.41 -6.85
CA GLN A 51 -12.31 -2.23 -6.71
C GLN A 51 -13.15 -0.94 -6.71
N GLY A 52 -12.49 0.20 -6.50
CA GLY A 52 -13.13 1.51 -6.61
C GLY A 52 -14.30 1.70 -5.66
N PRO A 53 -15.30 2.52 -6.04
CA PRO A 53 -16.48 2.79 -5.23
C PRO A 53 -17.26 1.53 -4.85
N PHE A 54 -17.30 0.52 -5.72
CA PHE A 54 -17.96 -0.76 -5.44
C PHE A 54 -17.26 -1.54 -4.35
N ARG A 55 -15.92 -1.52 -4.30
CA ARG A 55 -15.16 -2.15 -3.21
C ARG A 55 -15.44 -1.49 -1.88
N ARG A 56 -15.39 -0.17 -1.86
CA ARG A 56 -15.66 0.60 -0.65
C ARG A 56 -17.08 0.38 -0.16
N PHE A 57 -18.07 0.39 -1.06
CA PHE A 57 -19.45 0.12 -0.71
C PHE A 57 -19.61 -1.30 -0.14
N TRP A 58 -19.04 -2.30 -0.82
CA TRP A 58 -19.07 -3.70 -0.38
C TRP A 58 -18.50 -3.86 1.03
N GLU A 59 -17.31 -3.30 1.31
CA GLU A 59 -16.67 -3.40 2.64
C GLU A 59 -17.45 -2.67 3.73
N THR A 60 -18.08 -1.55 3.42
CA THR A 60 -18.76 -0.70 4.42
C THR A 60 -20.22 -1.09 4.69
N HIS A 61 -20.81 -1.96 3.87
CA HIS A 61 -22.24 -2.32 3.95
C HIS A 61 -22.47 -3.82 4.16
N GLY A 62 -21.49 -4.52 4.75
CA GLY A 62 -21.63 -5.91 5.22
C GLY A 62 -20.98 -6.98 4.35
N GLY A 63 -20.32 -6.57 3.26
CA GLY A 63 -19.38 -7.39 2.50
C GLY A 63 -19.91 -8.76 2.11
N LEU A 64 -19.11 -9.80 2.36
CA LEU A 64 -19.41 -11.17 1.97
C LEU A 64 -20.71 -11.69 2.60
N PHE A 65 -20.97 -11.29 3.86
CA PHE A 65 -22.14 -11.73 4.62
C PHE A 65 -23.45 -11.23 3.99
N ILE A 66 -23.47 -10.00 3.50
CA ILE A 66 -24.67 -9.39 2.91
C ILE A 66 -24.74 -9.62 1.40
N PHE A 67 -23.67 -9.35 0.66
CA PHE A 67 -23.71 -9.32 -0.80
C PHE A 67 -23.28 -10.64 -1.44
N GLY A 68 -22.51 -11.46 -0.73
CA GLY A 68 -21.83 -12.62 -1.30
C GLY A 68 -20.63 -12.24 -2.17
N TYR A 69 -20.13 -13.21 -2.92
CA TYR A 69 -19.00 -13.02 -3.83
C TYR A 69 -19.40 -12.20 -5.08
N PRO A 70 -18.47 -11.45 -5.69
CA PRO A 70 -18.68 -10.92 -7.04
C PRO A 70 -18.84 -12.07 -8.03
N ILE A 71 -19.81 -11.99 -8.93
CA ILE A 71 -20.07 -13.02 -9.96
C ILE A 71 -19.92 -12.48 -11.39
N THR A 72 -19.57 -11.20 -11.54
CA THR A 72 -19.16 -10.57 -12.79
C THR A 72 -18.02 -9.58 -12.56
N GLY A 73 -17.36 -9.17 -13.65
CA GLY A 73 -16.63 -7.91 -13.69
C GLY A 73 -17.56 -6.69 -13.70
N VAL A 74 -16.98 -5.48 -13.70
CA VAL A 74 -17.73 -4.22 -13.88
C VAL A 74 -18.06 -4.03 -15.36
N PHE A 75 -19.32 -3.75 -15.70
CA PHE A 75 -19.77 -3.54 -17.09
C PHE A 75 -20.88 -2.49 -17.18
N GLN A 76 -21.17 -2.00 -18.39
CA GLN A 76 -22.30 -1.10 -18.61
C GLN A 76 -23.59 -1.88 -18.88
N GLN A 77 -24.67 -1.49 -18.21
CA GLN A 77 -26.01 -1.98 -18.47
C GLN A 77 -27.02 -0.89 -18.10
N ASP A 78 -28.02 -0.67 -18.94
CA ASP A 78 -29.09 0.31 -18.73
C ASP A 78 -28.58 1.76 -18.45
N GLY A 79 -27.40 2.11 -18.98
CA GLY A 79 -26.79 3.45 -18.81
C GLY A 79 -25.93 3.62 -17.56
N PHE A 80 -25.79 2.59 -16.73
CA PHE A 80 -24.98 2.63 -15.51
C PHE A 80 -23.81 1.66 -15.57
N TRP A 81 -22.73 1.97 -14.84
CA TRP A 81 -21.74 0.96 -14.49
C TRP A 81 -22.32 0.07 -13.40
N ARG A 82 -22.24 -1.24 -13.60
CA ARG A 82 -22.75 -2.24 -12.66
C ARG A 82 -21.75 -3.35 -12.40
N GLN A 83 -21.87 -3.95 -11.22
CA GLN A 83 -21.22 -5.22 -10.90
C GLN A 83 -22.21 -6.11 -10.14
N TYR A 84 -22.27 -7.37 -10.54
CA TYR A 84 -23.17 -8.34 -9.93
C TYR A 84 -22.44 -9.11 -8.84
N PHE A 85 -23.15 -9.29 -7.74
CA PHE A 85 -22.78 -10.14 -6.62
C PHE A 85 -23.83 -11.25 -6.49
N GLU A 86 -23.56 -12.26 -5.67
CA GLU A 86 -24.48 -13.39 -5.51
C GLU A 86 -25.88 -12.96 -5.06
N ARG A 87 -25.97 -11.96 -4.18
CA ARG A 87 -27.23 -11.52 -3.54
C ARG A 87 -27.71 -10.16 -3.99
N ALA A 88 -26.89 -9.38 -4.70
CA ALA A 88 -27.20 -7.99 -5.05
C ALA A 88 -26.54 -7.57 -6.36
N VAL A 89 -26.98 -6.43 -6.91
CA VAL A 89 -26.35 -5.77 -8.06
C VAL A 89 -26.07 -4.33 -7.70
N PHE A 90 -24.79 -3.95 -7.81
CA PHE A 90 -24.32 -2.61 -7.50
C PHE A 90 -24.40 -1.75 -8.76
N GLU A 91 -24.78 -0.50 -8.58
CA GLU A 91 -24.97 0.49 -9.63
C GLU A 91 -24.26 1.79 -9.23
N TYR A 92 -23.46 2.35 -10.13
CA TYR A 92 -22.76 3.61 -9.90
C TYR A 92 -23.52 4.80 -10.47
N HIS A 93 -23.72 5.83 -9.65
CA HIS A 93 -24.43 7.06 -9.96
C HIS A 93 -23.46 8.23 -10.11
N PRO A 94 -23.05 8.60 -11.34
CA PRO A 94 -22.05 9.64 -11.56
C PRO A 94 -22.49 11.02 -11.06
N GLU A 95 -23.79 11.32 -11.08
CA GLU A 95 -24.37 12.56 -10.57
C GLU A 95 -24.28 12.69 -9.04
N LYS A 96 -24.02 11.58 -8.34
CA LYS A 96 -23.85 11.50 -6.88
C LYS A 96 -22.41 11.22 -6.48
N ALA A 97 -21.45 11.28 -7.41
CA ALA A 97 -20.04 10.98 -7.17
C ALA A 97 -19.50 11.73 -5.93
N GLY A 98 -18.82 11.01 -5.03
CA GLY A 98 -18.27 11.56 -3.80
C GLY A 98 -19.26 11.66 -2.63
N THR A 99 -20.51 11.21 -2.80
CA THR A 99 -21.51 11.11 -1.71
C THR A 99 -21.69 9.66 -1.26
N GLU A 100 -22.36 9.46 -0.11
CA GLU A 100 -22.76 8.12 0.35
C GLU A 100 -23.68 7.39 -0.63
N ASP A 101 -24.32 8.13 -1.56
CA ASP A 101 -25.27 7.61 -2.53
C ASP A 101 -24.65 7.38 -3.92
N GLU A 102 -23.32 7.50 -4.07
CA GLU A 102 -22.65 7.28 -5.37
C GLU A 102 -22.70 5.83 -5.84
N VAL A 103 -22.91 4.88 -4.91
CA VAL A 103 -23.25 3.50 -5.21
C VAL A 103 -24.63 3.23 -4.64
N GLN A 104 -25.53 2.72 -5.49
CA GLN A 104 -26.85 2.25 -5.09
C GLN A 104 -27.02 0.81 -5.53
N LEU A 105 -28.00 0.13 -4.93
CA LEU A 105 -28.33 -1.23 -5.29
C LEU A 105 -29.56 -1.25 -6.18
N VAL A 106 -29.48 -2.02 -7.26
CA VAL A 106 -30.62 -2.30 -8.13
C VAL A 106 -31.73 -2.93 -7.29
N ARG A 107 -32.97 -2.56 -7.57
CA ARG A 107 -34.17 -3.07 -6.89
C ARG A 107 -34.52 -4.50 -7.35
N VAL A 108 -33.59 -5.44 -7.16
CA VAL A 108 -33.73 -6.83 -7.63
C VAL A 108 -34.87 -7.59 -6.95
N GLY A 109 -35.23 -7.23 -5.72
CA GLY A 109 -36.41 -7.80 -5.06
C GLY A 109 -37.71 -7.31 -5.69
N ALA A 110 -37.81 -6.00 -5.97
CA ALA A 110 -38.95 -5.43 -6.69
C ALA A 110 -39.10 -6.02 -8.10
N TRP A 111 -37.98 -6.20 -8.82
CA TRP A 111 -37.98 -6.89 -10.10
C TRP A 111 -38.53 -8.32 -9.98
N ARG A 112 -38.09 -9.07 -8.96
CA ARG A 112 -38.44 -10.48 -8.80
C ARG A 112 -39.93 -10.71 -8.54
N VAL A 113 -40.58 -9.74 -7.91
CA VAL A 113 -42.00 -9.82 -7.51
C VAL A 113 -42.94 -9.03 -8.42
N SER A 114 -42.42 -8.41 -9.48
CA SER A 114 -43.23 -7.72 -10.48
C SER A 114 -44.28 -8.67 -11.06
N GLY A 115 -45.55 -8.25 -11.06
CA GLY A 115 -46.68 -9.07 -11.52
C GLY A 115 -47.30 -9.98 -10.45
N ARG A 116 -46.77 -9.97 -9.22
CA ARG A 116 -47.28 -10.76 -8.08
C ARG A 116 -48.14 -9.95 -7.12
N GLU A 117 -48.49 -8.71 -7.46
CA GLU A 117 -49.16 -7.75 -6.56
C GLU A 117 -50.54 -8.23 -6.10
N ASN A 118 -51.15 -9.16 -6.84
CA ASN A 118 -52.45 -9.76 -6.49
C ASN A 118 -52.35 -11.01 -5.61
N GLU A 119 -51.15 -11.56 -5.38
CA GLU A 119 -50.93 -12.67 -4.45
C GLU A 119 -51.02 -12.16 -3.00
N ASP A 120 -51.59 -12.96 -2.10
CA ASP A 120 -51.91 -12.53 -0.74
C ASP A 120 -50.74 -11.89 0.04
N PRO A 121 -49.48 -12.40 0.00
CA PRO A 121 -48.37 -11.78 0.71
C PRO A 121 -47.97 -10.38 0.23
N PHE A 122 -48.29 -10.02 -1.02
CA PHE A 122 -47.90 -8.76 -1.65
C PHE A 122 -49.01 -7.71 -1.64
N ARG A 123 -50.18 -8.05 -1.09
CA ARG A 123 -51.27 -7.07 -0.94
C ARG A 123 -50.98 -6.12 0.22
N PRO A 124 -51.31 -4.83 0.08
CA PRO A 124 -51.22 -3.86 1.17
C PRO A 124 -51.95 -4.33 2.44
N ILE A 125 -51.34 -4.08 3.59
CA ILE A 125 -51.98 -4.34 4.89
C ILE A 125 -52.45 -3.04 5.54
N GLY A 126 -53.38 -3.19 6.50
CA GLY A 126 -53.87 -2.08 7.31
C GLY A 126 -52.80 -1.50 8.22
N TRP A 127 -52.83 -0.18 8.41
CA TRP A 127 -51.92 0.53 9.31
C TRP A 127 -52.02 0.02 10.76
N PHE A 128 -50.88 -0.03 11.43
CA PHE A 128 -50.78 -0.25 12.87
C PHE A 128 -49.60 0.56 13.45
N PRO A 129 -49.63 0.92 14.75
CA PRO A 129 -48.54 1.66 15.37
C PRO A 129 -47.27 0.79 15.54
N ASP A 130 -46.10 1.40 15.31
CA ASP A 130 -44.81 0.74 15.50
C ASP A 130 -44.63 0.28 16.96
N THR A 131 -44.08 -0.92 17.12
CA THR A 131 -43.64 -1.48 18.41
C THR A 131 -42.16 -1.87 18.34
N ARG A 132 -41.62 -2.40 19.45
CA ARG A 132 -40.27 -2.98 19.43
C ARG A 132 -40.17 -4.14 18.43
N GLU A 133 -41.23 -4.94 18.35
CA GLU A 133 -41.32 -6.17 17.57
C GLU A 133 -41.80 -5.93 16.13
N ARG A 134 -42.55 -4.85 15.87
CA ARG A 134 -43.18 -4.62 14.56
C ARG A 134 -43.02 -3.19 14.06
N ARG A 135 -42.91 -3.02 12.75
CA ARG A 135 -42.83 -1.70 12.11
C ARG A 135 -43.64 -1.67 10.84
N TYR A 136 -44.50 -0.68 10.68
CA TYR A 136 -45.29 -0.45 9.47
C TYR A 136 -44.63 0.62 8.58
N PHE A 137 -44.61 0.38 7.27
CA PHE A 137 -44.03 1.29 6.28
C PHE A 137 -45.15 1.86 5.41
N PRO A 138 -45.60 3.11 5.65
CA PRO A 138 -46.71 3.69 4.89
C PRO A 138 -46.41 3.86 3.39
N GLU A 139 -45.13 3.94 3.01
CA GLU A 139 -44.70 4.11 1.62
C GLU A 139 -44.98 2.88 0.75
N THR A 140 -44.90 1.68 1.33
CA THR A 140 -45.18 0.41 0.65
C THR A 140 -46.42 -0.29 1.18
N GLN A 141 -46.97 0.17 2.30
CA GLN A 141 -48.10 -0.42 3.01
C GLN A 141 -47.84 -1.87 3.47
N HIS A 142 -46.58 -2.17 3.80
CA HIS A 142 -46.11 -3.46 4.31
C HIS A 142 -45.43 -3.30 5.67
N SER A 143 -45.16 -4.42 6.34
CA SER A 143 -44.52 -4.40 7.66
C SER A 143 -43.29 -5.27 7.81
N LEU A 144 -42.55 -5.03 8.88
CA LEU A 144 -41.52 -5.94 9.37
C LEU A 144 -41.89 -6.42 10.77
N ALA A 145 -41.60 -7.69 11.05
CA ALA A 145 -41.80 -8.29 12.35
C ALA A 145 -40.56 -9.04 12.84
N TYR A 146 -40.40 -9.09 14.17
CA TYR A 146 -39.49 -9.97 14.91
C TYR A 146 -38.08 -10.13 14.31
N GLY A 147 -37.76 -11.33 13.81
CA GLY A 147 -36.42 -11.69 13.32
C GLY A 147 -36.00 -10.87 12.11
N PHE A 148 -36.87 -10.74 11.11
CA PHE A 148 -36.58 -9.95 9.92
C PHE A 148 -36.50 -8.45 10.21
N LYS A 149 -37.34 -7.91 11.10
CA LYS A 149 -37.20 -6.53 11.58
C LYS A 149 -35.84 -6.30 12.23
N ASN A 150 -35.45 -7.17 13.17
CA ASN A 150 -34.17 -7.06 13.87
C ASN A 150 -32.99 -7.17 12.91
N TYR A 151 -33.07 -8.05 11.92
CA TYR A 151 -32.02 -8.21 10.92
C TYR A 151 -31.92 -6.96 10.03
N TRP A 152 -33.04 -6.43 9.56
CA TRP A 152 -33.10 -5.21 8.74
C TRP A 152 -32.52 -4.01 9.49
N ASP A 153 -32.93 -3.79 10.74
CA ASP A 153 -32.46 -2.68 11.58
C ASP A 153 -30.94 -2.73 11.82
N ARG A 154 -30.35 -3.93 11.90
CA ARG A 154 -28.93 -4.13 12.23
C ARG A 154 -27.98 -4.13 11.02
N ASN A 155 -28.46 -4.51 9.83
CA ASN A 155 -27.59 -4.83 8.69
C ASN A 155 -27.69 -3.84 7.52
N GLY A 156 -28.21 -2.63 7.76
CA GLY A 156 -28.17 -1.52 6.80
C GLY A 156 -29.52 -0.99 6.34
N GLY A 157 -30.62 -1.59 6.82
CA GLY A 157 -31.98 -1.11 6.63
C GLY A 157 -32.32 -0.73 5.20
N TRP A 158 -32.96 0.44 5.03
CA TRP A 158 -33.48 0.87 3.73
C TRP A 158 -32.39 1.09 2.68
N ARG A 159 -31.17 1.47 3.10
CA ARG A 159 -30.05 1.72 2.17
C ARG A 159 -29.61 0.44 1.47
N VAL A 160 -29.57 -0.67 2.21
CA VAL A 160 -29.09 -1.97 1.71
C VAL A 160 -30.26 -2.80 1.16
N PHE A 161 -31.36 -2.89 1.88
CA PHE A 161 -32.47 -3.80 1.54
C PHE A 161 -33.62 -3.09 0.86
N GLY A 162 -33.76 -1.77 1.05
CA GLY A 162 -34.98 -1.05 0.70
C GLY A 162 -36.14 -1.34 1.64
N LEU A 163 -37.32 -0.89 1.23
CA LEU A 163 -38.56 -1.08 1.96
C LEU A 163 -39.16 -2.48 1.75
N PRO A 164 -39.94 -3.02 2.71
CA PRO A 164 -40.63 -4.30 2.51
C PRO A 164 -41.69 -4.18 1.40
N LEU A 165 -41.82 -5.24 0.61
CA LEU A 165 -42.77 -5.38 -0.50
C LEU A 165 -43.74 -6.54 -0.32
N SER A 166 -43.58 -7.32 0.74
CA SER A 166 -44.48 -8.40 1.11
C SER A 166 -44.53 -8.55 2.61
N GLU A 167 -45.52 -9.29 3.12
CA GLU A 167 -45.43 -9.90 4.45
C GLU A 167 -44.57 -11.19 4.39
N GLU A 168 -44.30 -11.79 5.56
CA GLU A 168 -43.60 -13.07 5.65
C GLU A 168 -44.47 -14.22 5.13
N PHE A 169 -43.93 -15.07 4.25
CA PHE A 169 -44.62 -16.25 3.72
C PHE A 169 -43.64 -17.37 3.35
N THR A 170 -44.15 -18.55 3.01
CA THR A 170 -43.30 -19.70 2.65
C THR A 170 -43.09 -19.76 1.14
N GLU A 171 -41.83 -19.89 0.69
CA GLU A 171 -41.48 -20.01 -0.72
C GLU A 171 -40.35 -21.04 -0.93
N GLN A 172 -40.39 -21.74 -2.06
CA GLN A 172 -39.30 -22.61 -2.49
C GLN A 172 -38.27 -21.81 -3.29
N ASN A 173 -37.00 -21.88 -2.88
CA ASN A 173 -35.89 -21.31 -3.63
C ASN A 173 -35.70 -22.02 -4.98
N PRO A 174 -35.17 -21.35 -6.01
CA PRO A 174 -34.76 -22.00 -7.24
C PRO A 174 -33.76 -23.14 -7.00
N ALA A 175 -33.70 -24.10 -7.92
CA ALA A 175 -32.64 -25.11 -7.91
C ALA A 175 -31.25 -24.46 -8.16
N PRO A 176 -30.15 -25.15 -7.79
CA PRO A 176 -28.80 -24.71 -8.12
C PRO A 176 -28.62 -24.40 -9.62
N PRO A 177 -27.83 -23.38 -9.98
CA PRO A 177 -26.97 -22.56 -9.12
C PRO A 177 -27.64 -21.28 -8.58
N ALA A 178 -28.92 -21.04 -8.88
CA ALA A 178 -29.64 -19.82 -8.49
C ALA A 178 -30.28 -19.88 -7.09
N GLY A 179 -30.30 -21.07 -6.48
CA GLY A 179 -30.71 -21.31 -5.10
C GLY A 179 -30.29 -22.72 -4.69
N ASP A 180 -30.91 -23.26 -3.65
CA ASP A 180 -30.64 -24.59 -3.11
C ASP A 180 -31.84 -25.55 -3.23
N GLY A 181 -32.96 -25.09 -3.79
CA GLY A 181 -34.20 -25.87 -3.95
C GLY A 181 -34.99 -26.09 -2.66
N ASN A 182 -34.55 -25.53 -1.53
CA ASN A 182 -35.21 -25.70 -0.24
C ASN A 182 -36.38 -24.73 -0.07
N VAL A 183 -37.23 -24.99 0.93
CA VAL A 183 -38.38 -24.16 1.28
C VAL A 183 -38.06 -23.36 2.53
N TYR A 184 -38.26 -22.05 2.46
CA TYR A 184 -37.97 -21.11 3.55
C TYR A 184 -39.16 -20.22 3.86
N THR A 185 -39.22 -19.72 5.09
CA THR A 185 -39.99 -18.49 5.37
C THR A 185 -39.19 -17.32 4.83
N VAL A 186 -39.81 -16.54 3.95
CA VAL A 186 -39.18 -15.44 3.22
C VAL A 186 -39.97 -14.16 3.34
N GLN A 187 -39.30 -13.04 3.10
CA GLN A 187 -39.93 -11.75 2.90
C GLN A 187 -39.17 -10.96 1.84
N TYR A 188 -39.90 -10.33 0.93
CA TYR A 188 -39.31 -9.51 -0.13
C TYR A 188 -39.21 -8.05 0.26
N PHE A 189 -38.10 -7.45 -0.15
CA PHE A 189 -37.80 -6.03 -0.04
C PHE A 189 -37.48 -5.48 -1.41
N GLU A 190 -37.36 -4.16 -1.56
CA GLU A 190 -37.02 -3.58 -2.86
C GLU A 190 -35.73 -4.15 -3.46
N ARG A 191 -34.72 -4.44 -2.64
CA ARG A 191 -33.36 -4.84 -3.10
C ARG A 191 -32.93 -6.23 -2.64
N ALA A 192 -33.73 -6.95 -1.86
CA ALA A 192 -33.34 -8.24 -1.28
C ALA A 192 -34.55 -9.15 -1.02
N ARG A 193 -34.27 -10.44 -0.81
CA ARG A 193 -35.18 -11.42 -0.21
C ARG A 193 -34.52 -11.96 1.05
N PHE A 194 -35.20 -11.85 2.19
CA PHE A 194 -34.74 -12.47 3.43
C PHE A 194 -35.24 -13.90 3.49
N GLU A 195 -34.43 -14.79 4.05
CA GLU A 195 -34.71 -16.22 4.20
C GLU A 195 -34.40 -16.58 5.66
N TYR A 196 -35.37 -17.19 6.35
CA TYR A 196 -35.19 -17.65 7.72
C TYR A 196 -34.65 -19.08 7.74
N HIS A 197 -33.51 -19.26 8.40
CA HIS A 197 -32.78 -20.52 8.54
C HIS A 197 -32.87 -21.03 9.99
N PRO A 198 -33.90 -21.83 10.34
CA PRO A 198 -34.10 -22.30 11.70
C PRO A 198 -32.93 -23.15 12.24
N GLU A 199 -32.18 -23.81 11.37
CA GLU A 199 -30.96 -24.56 11.70
C GLU A 199 -29.84 -23.67 12.24
N ASN A 200 -29.88 -22.37 11.95
CA ASN A 200 -28.89 -21.37 12.37
C ASN A 200 -29.38 -20.48 13.52
N ARG A 201 -30.48 -20.86 14.19
CA ARG A 201 -31.13 -20.05 15.23
C ARG A 201 -30.15 -19.60 16.31
N GLY A 202 -30.19 -18.32 16.65
CA GLY A 202 -29.29 -17.72 17.66
C GLY A 202 -27.91 -17.33 17.12
N THR A 203 -27.64 -17.56 15.83
CA THR A 203 -26.42 -17.10 15.16
C THR A 203 -26.71 -15.93 14.23
N PRO A 204 -25.69 -15.19 13.76
CA PRO A 204 -25.88 -14.18 12.71
C PRO A 204 -26.49 -14.73 11.41
N TYR A 205 -26.39 -16.04 11.15
CA TYR A 205 -26.87 -16.70 9.93
C TYR A 205 -28.31 -17.23 10.05
N GLU A 206 -29.02 -16.90 11.14
CA GLU A 206 -30.45 -17.21 11.33
C GLU A 206 -31.32 -16.57 10.23
N VAL A 207 -30.88 -15.44 9.68
CA VAL A 207 -31.45 -14.80 8.49
C VAL A 207 -30.35 -14.64 7.46
N LEU A 208 -30.57 -15.18 6.27
CA LEU A 208 -29.69 -15.02 5.10
C LEU A 208 -30.45 -14.30 3.99
N LEU A 209 -29.71 -13.78 3.01
CA LEU A 209 -30.34 -13.27 1.79
C LEU A 209 -30.32 -14.33 0.70
N GLY A 210 -31.44 -14.41 -0.01
CA GLY A 210 -31.56 -15.16 -1.25
C GLY A 210 -30.61 -14.65 -2.33
N LEU A 211 -30.29 -15.53 -3.28
CA LEU A 211 -29.31 -15.28 -4.35
C LEU A 211 -29.92 -14.46 -5.51
N LEU A 212 -30.64 -13.39 -5.19
CA LEU A 212 -31.35 -12.58 -6.19
C LEU A 212 -30.40 -11.96 -7.23
N GLY A 213 -29.13 -11.74 -6.91
CA GLY A 213 -28.13 -11.29 -7.88
C GLY A 213 -27.84 -12.36 -8.94
N ARG A 214 -27.78 -13.64 -8.57
CA ARG A 214 -27.68 -14.77 -9.50
C ARG A 214 -28.95 -14.94 -10.33
N GLU A 215 -30.13 -14.88 -9.69
CA GLU A 215 -31.42 -14.94 -10.41
C GLU A 215 -31.52 -13.80 -11.44
N TYR A 216 -31.14 -12.59 -11.06
CA TYR A 216 -31.15 -11.43 -11.95
C TYR A 216 -30.15 -11.57 -13.09
N LEU A 217 -28.95 -12.12 -12.83
CA LEU A 217 -27.97 -12.40 -13.86
C LEU A 217 -28.48 -13.42 -14.87
N GLN A 218 -29.11 -14.49 -14.40
CA GLN A 218 -29.68 -15.53 -15.26
C GLN A 218 -30.78 -14.97 -16.18
N ALA A 219 -31.60 -14.06 -15.66
CA ALA A 219 -32.72 -13.50 -16.42
C ALA A 219 -32.30 -12.38 -17.38
N ARG A 220 -31.37 -11.50 -16.98
CA ARG A 220 -30.98 -10.31 -17.76
C ARG A 220 -29.74 -10.55 -18.62
N GLY A 221 -28.94 -11.54 -18.28
CA GLY A 221 -27.63 -11.77 -18.85
C GLY A 221 -26.62 -10.68 -18.47
N ALA A 222 -25.37 -10.94 -18.85
CA ALA A 222 -24.29 -9.98 -18.90
C ALA A 222 -23.48 -10.28 -20.17
N PRO A 223 -22.78 -9.29 -20.73
CA PRO A 223 -21.99 -9.55 -21.92
C PRO A 223 -20.85 -10.55 -21.59
N PRO A 224 -20.41 -11.38 -22.54
CA PRO A 224 -19.46 -12.47 -22.28
C PRO A 224 -18.18 -12.04 -21.53
N GLU A 225 -17.68 -10.85 -21.80
CA GLU A 225 -16.49 -10.28 -21.15
C GLU A 225 -16.68 -10.01 -19.64
N ALA A 226 -17.91 -9.71 -19.21
CA ALA A 226 -18.22 -9.51 -17.80
C ALA A 226 -18.31 -10.85 -17.04
N LEU A 227 -18.59 -11.94 -17.74
CA LEU A 227 -18.72 -13.29 -17.18
C LEU A 227 -17.39 -14.08 -17.20
N ALA A 228 -16.42 -13.61 -17.98
CA ALA A 228 -15.10 -14.20 -18.02
C ALA A 228 -14.34 -13.98 -16.70
N ARG A 229 -13.73 -15.05 -16.17
CA ARG A 229 -12.86 -14.95 -14.98
C ARG A 229 -11.70 -13.99 -15.24
N GLN A 230 -11.38 -13.19 -14.23
CA GLN A 230 -10.35 -12.15 -14.26
C GLN A 230 -9.02 -12.65 -13.68
N ASP A 231 -7.94 -12.00 -14.10
CA ASP A 231 -6.57 -12.37 -13.73
C ASP A 231 -6.29 -12.06 -12.25
N PRO A 232 -5.92 -13.04 -11.40
CA PRO A 232 -5.60 -12.84 -9.98
C PRO A 232 -4.38 -11.94 -9.69
N ALA A 233 -3.50 -11.71 -10.66
CA ALA A 233 -2.29 -10.91 -10.48
C ALA A 233 -2.48 -9.43 -10.86
N LEU A 234 -3.49 -9.13 -11.67
CA LEU A 234 -3.71 -7.81 -12.23
C LEU A 234 -5.17 -7.37 -12.08
N PRO A 235 -5.44 -6.37 -11.22
CA PRO A 235 -6.73 -5.73 -11.16
C PRO A 235 -7.16 -5.19 -12.52
N PRO A 236 -8.43 -5.36 -12.93
CA PRO A 236 -8.95 -4.74 -14.13
C PRO A 236 -8.87 -3.21 -14.00
N TYR A 237 -8.93 -2.50 -15.12
CA TYR A 237 -9.11 -1.05 -15.11
C TYR A 237 -10.40 -0.69 -14.36
N ASP A 238 -10.38 0.37 -13.54
CA ASP A 238 -11.58 0.91 -12.90
C ASP A 238 -12.25 1.91 -13.84
N PRO A 239 -13.35 1.52 -14.53
CA PRO A 239 -14.04 2.42 -15.44
C PRO A 239 -14.76 3.56 -14.72
N ILE A 240 -15.02 3.43 -13.41
CA ILE A 240 -15.75 4.41 -12.61
C ILE A 240 -14.83 5.56 -12.21
N ARG A 241 -13.68 5.26 -11.58
CA ARG A 241 -12.69 6.28 -11.22
C ARG A 241 -11.75 6.65 -12.37
N LYS A 242 -11.88 5.97 -13.50
CA LYS A 242 -10.98 6.09 -14.66
C LYS A 242 -9.51 5.89 -14.25
N ARG A 243 -9.28 4.91 -13.40
CA ARG A 243 -7.98 4.67 -12.77
C ARG A 243 -7.60 3.22 -12.96
N GLN A 244 -6.34 3.01 -13.33
CA GLN A 244 -5.71 1.71 -13.10
C GLN A 244 -5.16 1.74 -11.68
N TYR A 245 -5.77 1.02 -10.74
CA TYR A 245 -5.14 0.82 -9.44
C TYR A 245 -3.91 -0.06 -9.65
N GLY A 246 -2.77 0.37 -9.14
CA GLY A 246 -1.61 -0.52 -9.15
C GLY A 246 -1.90 -1.69 -8.21
N PRO A 247 -1.69 -2.94 -8.60
CA PRO A 247 -1.38 -4.00 -7.64
C PRO A 247 0.07 -3.89 -7.11
N HIS A 248 0.70 -2.72 -7.21
CA HIS A 248 2.02 -2.74 -7.84
C HIS A 248 3.08 -1.97 -7.07
N VAL A 249 3.87 -2.75 -6.37
CA VAL A 249 5.25 -2.41 -6.05
C VAL A 249 5.95 -1.93 -7.34
N GLY A 250 6.54 -0.75 -7.34
CA GLY A 250 7.47 -0.34 -8.39
C GLY A 250 8.73 -1.19 -8.31
N TYR A 251 9.04 -1.90 -9.39
CA TYR A 251 10.22 -2.75 -9.46
C TYR A 251 11.42 -1.98 -10.00
N GLY A 252 12.51 -1.93 -9.24
CA GLY A 252 13.71 -1.22 -9.64
C GLY A 252 15.01 -1.78 -9.11
N PHE A 253 16.09 -1.12 -9.53
CA PHE A 253 17.46 -1.39 -9.10
C PHE A 253 18.16 -0.12 -8.66
N ASN A 254 19.07 -0.24 -7.70
CA ASN A 254 20.20 0.67 -7.62
C ASN A 254 21.20 0.32 -8.73
N ILE A 255 21.69 1.33 -9.43
CA ILE A 255 22.56 1.14 -10.59
C ILE A 255 23.88 1.88 -10.43
N ALA A 256 24.96 1.26 -10.90
CA ALA A 256 26.14 1.97 -11.32
C ALA A 256 25.83 2.69 -12.64
N TRP A 257 26.40 3.87 -12.83
CA TRP A 257 26.24 4.71 -14.01
C TRP A 257 27.54 5.48 -14.28
N ARG A 258 27.70 6.01 -15.50
CA ARG A 258 28.87 6.81 -15.90
C ARG A 258 28.47 8.15 -16.46
N GLY A 259 29.11 9.21 -15.98
CA GLY A 259 28.95 10.57 -16.49
C GLY A 259 29.97 11.00 -17.55
N ASP A 260 31.01 10.19 -17.76
CA ASP A 260 32.11 10.45 -18.71
C ASP A 260 31.73 10.14 -20.17
N ASN A 261 32.67 10.32 -21.10
CA ASN A 261 32.45 10.11 -22.53
C ASN A 261 32.18 8.64 -22.90
N ASP A 262 32.55 7.69 -22.04
CA ASP A 262 32.25 6.26 -22.21
C ASP A 262 30.88 5.89 -21.64
N GLY A 263 30.18 6.85 -21.05
CA GLY A 263 28.93 6.62 -20.33
C GLY A 263 27.74 6.26 -21.21
N ASP A 264 27.72 6.64 -22.48
CA ASP A 264 26.53 6.40 -23.33
C ASP A 264 26.25 4.92 -23.53
N GLY A 265 27.26 4.15 -23.95
CA GLY A 265 27.14 2.70 -24.12
C GLY A 265 26.90 1.98 -22.80
N PHE A 266 27.58 2.42 -21.73
CA PHE A 266 27.44 1.85 -20.39
C PHE A 266 26.03 2.04 -19.81
N ASN A 267 25.53 3.27 -19.85
CA ASN A 267 24.21 3.62 -19.30
C ASN A 267 23.10 2.99 -20.14
N GLN A 268 23.25 2.94 -21.48
CA GLN A 268 22.28 2.27 -22.33
C GLN A 268 22.22 0.76 -22.02
N ARG A 269 23.37 0.08 -21.91
CA ARG A 269 23.41 -1.34 -21.51
C ARG A 269 22.76 -1.58 -20.15
N THR A 270 22.94 -0.64 -19.22
CA THR A 270 22.29 -0.68 -17.91
C THR A 270 20.77 -0.59 -18.03
N MET A 271 20.25 0.35 -18.84
CA MET A 271 18.80 0.45 -19.09
C MET A 271 18.24 -0.79 -19.79
N ASP A 272 19.02 -1.40 -20.69
CA ASP A 272 18.61 -2.63 -21.38
C ASP A 272 18.46 -3.80 -20.40
N LEU A 273 19.31 -3.89 -19.37
CA LEU A 273 19.14 -4.88 -18.29
C LEU A 273 17.99 -4.55 -17.34
N VAL A 274 17.76 -3.27 -17.01
CA VAL A 274 16.60 -2.87 -16.20
C VAL A 274 15.31 -3.28 -16.90
N LYS A 275 15.16 -2.93 -18.18
CA LYS A 275 14.01 -3.35 -19.01
C LYS A 275 13.99 -4.86 -19.19
N GLY A 276 15.16 -5.49 -19.37
CA GLY A 276 15.31 -6.93 -19.55
C GLY A 276 14.79 -7.74 -18.35
N ALA A 277 14.93 -7.22 -17.13
CA ALA A 277 14.34 -7.79 -15.93
C ALA A 277 12.83 -7.52 -15.80
N GLY A 278 12.23 -6.71 -16.68
CA GLY A 278 10.85 -6.22 -16.59
C GLY A 278 10.65 -5.13 -15.54
N PHE A 279 11.73 -4.42 -15.16
CA PHE A 279 11.70 -3.36 -14.16
C PHE A 279 11.59 -1.99 -14.83
N SER A 280 11.14 -0.99 -14.08
CA SER A 280 10.88 0.37 -14.62
C SER A 280 11.41 1.50 -13.74
N TRP A 281 12.07 1.18 -12.64
CA TRP A 281 12.67 2.14 -11.72
C TRP A 281 14.17 1.94 -11.59
N VAL A 282 14.90 3.04 -11.48
CA VAL A 282 16.29 3.02 -11.03
C VAL A 282 16.50 4.04 -9.93
N ARG A 283 17.48 3.78 -9.07
CA ARG A 283 17.99 4.74 -8.11
C ARG A 283 19.46 4.99 -8.37
N ILE A 284 19.84 6.26 -8.31
CA ILE A 284 21.22 6.74 -8.40
C ILE A 284 21.50 7.71 -7.26
N GLN A 285 22.77 7.81 -6.88
CA GLN A 285 23.25 8.90 -6.03
C GLN A 285 23.86 10.01 -6.88
N ALA A 286 23.53 11.24 -6.53
CA ALA A 286 24.06 12.48 -7.07
C ALA A 286 24.90 13.16 -5.97
N ILE A 287 26.20 13.32 -6.22
CA ILE A 287 27.13 13.87 -5.23
C ILE A 287 27.10 15.41 -5.33
N TRP A 288 26.61 16.07 -4.29
CA TRP A 288 26.44 17.53 -4.28
C TRP A 288 27.76 18.26 -4.53
N ARG A 289 28.87 17.84 -3.91
CA ARG A 289 30.17 18.51 -4.14
C ARG A 289 30.65 18.50 -5.59
N ASP A 290 30.25 17.50 -6.37
CA ASP A 290 30.62 17.37 -7.78
C ASP A 290 29.69 18.24 -8.64
N ILE A 291 28.43 18.40 -8.21
CA ILE A 291 27.44 19.25 -8.88
C ILE A 291 27.65 20.73 -8.59
N GLU A 292 28.06 21.10 -7.37
CA GLU A 292 28.26 22.49 -6.96
C GLU A 292 29.66 22.68 -6.33
N PRO A 293 30.74 22.53 -7.12
CA PRO A 293 32.11 22.64 -6.61
C PRO A 293 32.42 24.03 -6.04
N ARG A 294 31.70 25.06 -6.49
CA ARG A 294 31.71 26.41 -5.92
C ARG A 294 30.27 26.88 -5.73
N GLN A 295 29.99 27.51 -4.59
CA GLN A 295 28.65 27.99 -4.27
C GLN A 295 28.04 28.81 -5.42
N GLY A 296 26.86 28.40 -5.88
CA GLY A 296 26.11 29.00 -6.99
C GLY A 296 26.64 28.69 -8.40
N ARG A 297 27.62 27.79 -8.56
CA ARG A 297 28.16 27.35 -9.86
C ARG A 297 27.91 25.85 -10.03
N TYR A 298 26.89 25.53 -10.82
CA TYR A 298 26.46 24.15 -11.05
C TYR A 298 27.13 23.52 -12.29
N ASP A 299 27.66 22.31 -12.12
CA ASP A 299 28.10 21.41 -13.19
C ASP A 299 27.18 20.17 -13.22
N THR A 300 26.34 20.08 -14.24
CA THR A 300 25.37 19.00 -14.38
C THR A 300 25.70 18.01 -15.48
N HIS A 301 26.84 18.12 -16.16
CA HIS A 301 27.11 17.36 -17.37
C HIS A 301 27.01 15.84 -17.15
N ALA A 302 27.56 15.34 -16.04
CA ALA A 302 27.49 13.93 -15.68
C ALA A 302 26.04 13.48 -15.43
N LEU A 303 25.29 14.25 -14.62
CA LEU A 303 23.92 13.92 -14.25
C LEU A 303 22.95 14.03 -15.44
N ASP A 304 23.16 15.00 -16.33
CA ASP A 304 22.41 15.17 -17.58
C ASP A 304 22.50 13.89 -18.43
N ARG A 305 23.70 13.31 -18.57
CA ARG A 305 23.93 12.11 -19.39
C ARG A 305 23.08 10.93 -18.95
N ILE A 306 23.07 10.61 -17.65
CA ILE A 306 22.28 9.49 -17.14
C ILE A 306 20.78 9.80 -17.15
N LEU A 307 20.35 11.01 -16.77
CA LEU A 307 18.93 11.35 -16.75
C LEU A 307 18.30 11.46 -18.15
N ASP A 308 19.09 11.87 -19.14
CA ASP A 308 18.67 11.79 -20.53
C ASP A 308 18.54 10.33 -20.99
N THR A 309 19.44 9.46 -20.55
CA THR A 309 19.41 8.04 -20.90
C THR A 309 18.21 7.33 -20.27
N THR A 310 17.91 7.57 -18.99
CA THR A 310 16.74 7.00 -18.32
C THR A 310 15.44 7.52 -18.94
N SER A 311 15.35 8.83 -19.17
CA SER A 311 14.18 9.47 -19.78
C SER A 311 13.91 8.95 -21.20
N LYS A 312 14.94 8.82 -22.05
CA LYS A 312 14.83 8.24 -23.40
C LYS A 312 14.33 6.79 -23.38
N ASN A 313 14.64 6.04 -22.31
CA ASN A 313 14.23 4.65 -22.15
C ASN A 313 12.91 4.48 -21.37
N GLY A 314 12.23 5.58 -20.99
CA GLY A 314 10.99 5.53 -20.21
C GLY A 314 11.16 4.98 -18.79
N ILE A 315 12.40 5.01 -18.26
CA ILE A 315 12.73 4.51 -16.93
C ILE A 315 12.55 5.65 -15.92
N LYS A 316 11.84 5.34 -14.83
CA LYS A 316 11.62 6.26 -13.71
C LYS A 316 12.83 6.28 -12.78
N VAL A 317 13.14 7.44 -12.23
CA VAL A 317 14.37 7.66 -11.45
C VAL A 317 14.05 8.20 -10.06
N VAL A 318 14.70 7.59 -9.08
CA VAL A 318 14.96 8.17 -7.76
C VAL A 318 16.38 8.72 -7.75
N VAL A 319 16.55 10.00 -7.43
CA VAL A 319 17.88 10.60 -7.25
C VAL A 319 18.08 10.92 -5.78
N SER A 320 19.01 10.23 -5.12
CA SER A 320 19.46 10.57 -3.77
C SER A 320 20.59 11.59 -3.85
N VAL A 321 20.43 12.73 -3.18
CA VAL A 321 21.44 13.82 -3.21
C VAL A 321 22.23 13.81 -1.90
N VAL A 322 23.55 13.62 -2.01
CA VAL A 322 24.44 13.29 -0.87
C VAL A 322 25.74 14.08 -0.92
N LYS A 323 26.54 14.00 0.15
CA LYS A 323 27.93 14.51 0.28
C LYS A 323 28.11 15.99 -0.08
N ALA A 324 28.05 16.84 0.94
CA ALA A 324 28.20 18.29 0.76
C ALA A 324 29.60 18.69 0.26
N PRO A 325 29.72 19.80 -0.48
CA PRO A 325 31.02 20.40 -0.78
C PRO A 325 31.68 20.95 0.49
N THR A 326 33.00 21.04 0.47
CA THR A 326 33.81 21.52 1.62
C THR A 326 33.51 22.97 2.02
N TRP A 327 32.97 23.79 1.11
CA TRP A 327 32.52 25.14 1.43
C TRP A 327 31.20 25.16 2.22
N ALA A 328 30.42 24.08 2.20
CA ALA A 328 29.17 23.92 2.96
C ALA A 328 29.36 23.12 4.26
N ASP A 329 30.13 22.03 4.19
CA ASP A 329 30.55 21.24 5.36
C ASP A 329 31.97 20.67 5.12
N PRO A 330 32.94 20.91 6.02
CA PRO A 330 34.33 20.53 5.79
C PRO A 330 34.55 19.01 5.72
N ASN A 331 33.67 18.21 6.33
CA ASN A 331 33.74 16.75 6.32
C ASN A 331 32.84 16.12 5.24
N GLY A 332 32.18 16.96 4.41
CA GLY A 332 31.20 16.51 3.42
C GLY A 332 29.93 15.93 4.03
N GLY A 333 29.65 16.23 5.29
CA GLY A 333 28.46 15.82 6.01
C GLY A 333 27.23 16.67 5.71
N ILE A 334 26.23 16.59 6.58
CA ILE A 334 25.06 17.47 6.50
C ILE A 334 25.51 18.87 6.96
N PRO A 335 25.35 19.95 6.19
CA PRO A 335 25.78 21.29 6.59
C PRO A 335 24.96 21.86 7.76
N ALA A 336 25.53 22.79 8.52
CA ALA A 336 24.83 23.44 9.64
C ALA A 336 23.78 24.44 9.13
N ASP A 337 24.11 25.15 8.05
CA ASP A 337 23.15 25.94 7.28
C ASP A 337 22.58 25.09 6.12
N PRO A 338 21.29 24.73 6.14
CA PRO A 338 20.66 23.95 5.08
C PRO A 338 20.27 24.79 3.86
N ALA A 339 20.35 26.12 3.92
CA ALA A 339 19.87 27.01 2.84
C ALA A 339 20.57 26.78 1.49
N PRO A 340 21.90 26.54 1.42
CA PRO A 340 22.55 26.20 0.16
C PRO A 340 22.02 24.91 -0.45
N PHE A 341 21.73 23.90 0.37
CA PHE A 341 21.15 22.64 -0.10
C PHE A 341 19.75 22.86 -0.68
N GLY A 342 18.91 23.68 -0.02
CA GLY A 342 17.59 24.03 -0.55
C GLY A 342 17.65 24.74 -1.91
N LYS A 343 18.67 25.57 -2.16
CA LYS A 343 18.89 26.22 -3.47
C LYS A 343 19.32 25.23 -4.54
N LEU A 344 20.22 24.31 -4.20
CA LEU A 344 20.60 23.20 -5.08
C LEU A 344 19.38 22.38 -5.48
N MET A 345 18.56 21.96 -4.51
CA MET A 345 17.39 21.13 -4.77
C MET A 345 16.35 21.84 -5.65
N GLU A 346 16.15 23.15 -5.48
CA GLU A 346 15.31 23.94 -6.39
C GLU A 346 15.86 23.96 -7.81
N PHE A 347 17.17 24.20 -7.96
CA PHE A 347 17.82 24.19 -9.27
C PHE A 347 17.68 22.83 -9.97
N LEU A 348 17.99 21.74 -9.26
CA LEU A 348 17.92 20.39 -9.80
C LEU A 348 16.48 19.99 -10.15
N ALA A 349 15.52 20.21 -9.25
CA ALA A 349 14.12 19.88 -9.50
C ALA A 349 13.55 20.67 -10.69
N ARG A 350 13.88 21.95 -10.82
CA ARG A 350 13.46 22.78 -11.98
C ARG A 350 14.08 22.28 -13.28
N ARG A 351 15.38 21.95 -13.27
CA ARG A 351 16.11 21.50 -14.46
C ARG A 351 15.58 20.14 -14.97
N TYR A 352 15.25 19.24 -14.04
CA TYR A 352 14.87 17.87 -14.36
C TYR A 352 13.38 17.57 -14.16
N ALA A 353 12.54 18.62 -14.15
CA ALA A 353 11.10 18.47 -14.04
C ALA A 353 10.57 17.50 -15.12
N GLY A 354 9.82 16.50 -14.70
CA GLY A 354 9.33 15.41 -15.56
C GLY A 354 10.34 14.33 -15.95
N LYS A 355 11.66 14.52 -15.71
CA LYS A 355 12.69 13.50 -15.92
C LYS A 355 13.01 12.71 -14.64
N VAL A 356 12.97 13.37 -13.48
CA VAL A 356 13.16 12.73 -12.16
C VAL A 356 11.82 12.63 -11.46
N GLN A 357 11.44 11.43 -11.03
CA GLN A 357 10.14 11.19 -10.39
C GLN A 357 10.23 11.40 -8.88
N ALA A 358 11.35 11.04 -8.25
CA ALA A 358 11.55 11.23 -6.82
C ALA A 358 12.95 11.74 -6.47
N TRP A 359 12.99 12.67 -5.53
CA TRP A 359 14.22 13.19 -4.91
C TRP A 359 14.32 12.66 -3.49
N GLU A 360 15.34 11.87 -3.21
CA GLU A 360 15.65 11.41 -1.87
C GLU A 360 16.65 12.37 -1.22
N ILE A 361 16.28 12.91 -0.06
CA ILE A 361 17.09 13.90 0.62
C ILE A 361 18.06 13.18 1.54
N TRP A 362 19.33 13.18 1.15
CA TRP A 362 20.42 12.45 1.79
C TRP A 362 20.32 10.91 1.63
N ASN A 363 21.21 10.21 2.30
CA ASN A 363 21.33 8.76 2.34
C ASN A 363 21.87 8.35 3.71
N GLU A 364 21.21 7.41 4.39
CA GLU A 364 21.69 6.80 5.65
C GLU A 364 22.16 7.82 6.68
N GLN A 365 21.40 8.91 6.83
CA GLN A 365 21.65 10.00 7.78
C GLN A 365 21.72 9.56 9.25
N ASN A 366 21.38 8.30 9.54
CA ASN A 366 21.53 7.67 10.84
C ASN A 366 22.90 7.00 11.06
N LEU A 367 23.84 7.14 10.11
CA LEU A 367 25.26 6.80 10.23
C LEU A 367 26.14 8.05 10.37
N ALA A 368 27.09 8.02 11.31
CA ALA A 368 28.03 9.12 11.52
C ALA A 368 28.94 9.33 10.30
N LEU A 369 29.36 8.23 9.65
CA LEU A 369 30.16 8.27 8.42
C LEU A 369 29.47 9.06 7.30
N GLU A 370 28.14 8.97 7.22
CA GLU A 370 27.34 9.62 6.20
C GLU A 370 26.99 11.06 6.54
N THR A 371 27.29 11.53 7.75
CA THR A 371 26.85 12.84 8.25
C THR A 371 28.00 13.75 8.69
N GLY A 372 29.25 13.37 8.40
CA GLY A 372 30.45 14.17 8.70
C GLY A 372 31.09 13.86 10.05
N GLY A 373 30.80 12.67 10.61
CA GLY A 373 31.41 12.12 11.82
C GLY A 373 30.49 12.10 13.05
N HIS A 374 29.26 12.59 12.95
CA HIS A 374 28.30 12.57 14.05
C HIS A 374 26.85 12.64 13.57
N VAL A 375 26.00 11.79 14.13
CA VAL A 375 24.57 11.75 13.81
C VAL A 375 23.80 12.81 14.59
N ASP A 376 23.20 13.76 13.88
CA ASP A 376 22.32 14.79 14.44
C ASP A 376 20.96 14.77 13.73
N VAL A 377 19.92 14.36 14.48
CA VAL A 377 18.53 14.27 13.98
C VAL A 377 17.99 15.66 13.60
N GLY A 378 18.24 16.68 14.42
CA GLY A 378 17.73 18.04 14.17
C GLY A 378 18.37 18.67 12.93
N ARG A 379 19.67 18.41 12.72
CA ARG A 379 20.41 18.87 11.54
C ARG A 379 19.86 18.26 10.25
N TYR A 380 19.52 16.97 10.27
CA TYR A 380 18.85 16.33 9.14
C TYR A 380 17.41 16.83 8.93
N VAL A 381 16.62 17.05 10.00
CA VAL A 381 15.26 17.62 9.88
C VAL A 381 15.31 18.99 9.19
N ALA A 382 16.29 19.83 9.54
CA ALA A 382 16.50 21.13 8.89
C ALA A 382 16.90 20.99 7.41
N LEU A 383 17.75 20.01 7.08
CA LEU A 383 18.12 19.68 5.69
C LEU A 383 16.91 19.20 4.88
N LEU A 384 16.13 18.24 5.41
CA LEU A 384 14.95 17.69 4.74
C LEU A 384 13.93 18.79 4.45
N LYS A 385 13.69 19.69 5.40
CA LYS A 385 12.83 20.86 5.23
C LYS A 385 13.31 21.76 4.09
N ALA A 386 14.58 22.13 4.06
CA ALA A 386 15.14 22.98 3.00
C ALA A 386 15.09 22.30 1.63
N GLY A 387 15.44 21.00 1.58
CA GLY A 387 15.40 20.17 0.39
C GLY A 387 13.98 20.05 -0.18
N TYR A 388 13.01 19.68 0.66
CA TYR A 388 11.59 19.59 0.28
C TYR A 388 11.07 20.89 -0.31
N GLN A 389 11.28 22.01 0.38
CA GLN A 389 10.83 23.32 -0.10
C GLN A 389 11.53 23.71 -1.41
N GLY A 390 12.82 23.39 -1.56
CA GLY A 390 13.56 23.56 -2.81
C GLY A 390 12.92 22.76 -3.95
N VAL A 391 12.74 21.45 -3.77
CA VAL A 391 12.11 20.57 -4.76
C VAL A 391 10.74 21.09 -5.15
N LYS A 392 9.85 21.38 -4.18
CA LYS A 392 8.49 21.84 -4.50
C LYS A 392 8.44 23.20 -5.19
N ARG A 393 9.42 24.09 -5.01
CA ARG A 393 9.55 25.34 -5.80
C ARG A 393 10.07 25.10 -7.23
N GLY A 394 10.87 24.05 -7.45
CA GLY A 394 11.40 23.70 -8.75
C GLY A 394 10.43 22.87 -9.59
N ASP A 395 9.86 21.83 -8.98
CA ASP A 395 8.84 20.93 -9.54
C ASP A 395 7.84 20.52 -8.43
N PRO A 396 6.65 21.15 -8.37
CA PRO A 396 5.61 20.80 -7.39
C PRO A 396 5.10 19.37 -7.48
N LYS A 397 5.29 18.69 -8.63
CA LYS A 397 4.82 17.31 -8.87
C LYS A 397 5.82 16.24 -8.47
N ALA A 398 7.10 16.60 -8.31
CA ALA A 398 8.14 15.64 -7.94
C ALA A 398 7.91 15.12 -6.51
N ILE A 399 8.12 13.81 -6.32
CA ILE A 399 8.05 13.16 -5.02
C ILE A 399 9.32 13.51 -4.23
N VAL A 400 9.18 13.80 -2.94
CA VAL A 400 10.30 13.98 -2.02
C VAL A 400 10.31 12.82 -1.04
N LEU A 401 11.41 12.08 -0.99
CA LEU A 401 11.61 11.00 -0.04
C LEU A 401 12.42 11.49 1.15
N PHE A 402 12.03 11.02 2.34
CA PHE A 402 12.92 10.98 3.49
C PHE A 402 14.15 10.13 3.10
N GLY A 403 15.37 10.52 3.49
CA GLY A 403 16.60 9.76 3.20
C GLY A 403 16.56 8.33 3.74
N GLY A 404 17.02 7.38 2.95
CA GLY A 404 16.94 5.95 3.28
C GLY A 404 17.63 5.61 4.59
N LEU A 405 16.85 5.18 5.58
CA LEU A 405 17.39 4.73 6.88
C LEU A 405 17.96 3.33 6.78
N THR A 406 19.16 3.14 7.35
CA THR A 406 19.85 1.85 7.38
C THR A 406 19.74 1.18 8.75
N PRO A 407 19.46 -0.12 8.83
CA PRO A 407 19.30 -0.80 10.10
C PRO A 407 20.65 -1.05 10.79
N THR A 408 20.82 -0.53 12.00
CA THR A 408 22.12 -0.61 12.72
C THR A 408 22.04 -1.32 14.06
N GLY A 409 20.93 -1.19 14.81
CA GLY A 409 20.86 -1.66 16.20
C GLY A 409 21.78 -0.92 17.18
N VAL A 410 22.42 0.17 16.75
CA VAL A 410 23.39 0.94 17.53
C VAL A 410 22.73 2.21 18.06
N ILE A 411 23.01 2.60 19.30
CA ILE A 411 22.52 3.85 19.91
C ILE A 411 23.70 4.69 20.40
N ASP A 412 24.62 5.01 19.49
CA ASP A 412 25.78 5.86 19.76
C ASP A 412 25.95 6.84 18.59
N PRO A 413 25.54 8.11 18.73
CA PRO A 413 25.61 9.09 17.64
C PRO A 413 27.00 9.34 17.05
N SER A 414 28.10 8.94 17.71
CA SER A 414 29.45 8.98 17.13
C SER A 414 29.69 7.86 16.10
N ILE A 415 28.82 6.86 16.07
CA ILE A 415 28.85 5.70 15.17
C ILE A 415 27.57 5.67 14.33
N ALA A 416 26.42 5.47 14.98
CA ALA A 416 25.10 5.36 14.38
C ALA A 416 23.96 5.48 15.40
N ILE A 417 22.76 5.77 14.91
CA ILE A 417 21.51 5.59 15.65
C ILE A 417 20.65 4.56 14.90
N ASP A 418 20.07 3.61 15.62
CA ASP A 418 19.14 2.61 15.12
C ASP A 418 18.02 3.28 14.31
N ASP A 419 17.71 2.75 13.13
CA ASP A 419 16.74 3.31 12.18
C ASP A 419 15.36 3.58 12.80
N VAL A 420 14.84 2.65 13.59
CA VAL A 420 13.54 2.82 14.27
C VAL A 420 13.62 3.92 15.32
N GLU A 421 14.69 3.95 16.13
CA GLU A 421 14.88 5.00 17.12
C GLU A 421 15.13 6.37 16.48
N TYR A 422 15.92 6.43 15.41
CA TYR A 422 16.17 7.65 14.64
C TYR A 422 14.85 8.20 14.09
N LEU A 423 14.01 7.35 13.49
CA LEU A 423 12.71 7.76 12.96
C LEU A 423 11.79 8.26 14.08
N ARG A 424 11.75 7.59 15.25
CA ARG A 424 11.00 8.07 16.42
C ARG A 424 11.48 9.45 16.88
N ARG A 425 12.79 9.65 16.98
CA ARG A 425 13.38 10.95 17.35
C ARG A 425 13.04 12.03 16.32
N ALA A 426 13.09 11.71 15.03
CA ALA A 426 12.72 12.64 13.97
C ALA A 426 11.24 13.05 14.06
N TYR A 427 10.34 12.11 14.34
CA TYR A 427 8.92 12.43 14.58
C TYR A 427 8.66 13.18 15.89
N ALA A 428 9.48 12.98 16.93
CA ALA A 428 9.35 13.70 18.19
C ALA A 428 9.93 15.13 18.10
N TYR A 429 10.88 15.36 17.20
CA TYR A 429 11.58 16.63 17.06
C TYR A 429 10.60 17.76 16.67
N ASN A 430 10.70 18.88 17.40
CA ASN A 430 9.92 20.11 17.18
C ASN A 430 8.43 19.84 16.91
N ASN A 431 7.82 19.03 17.78
CA ASN A 431 6.41 18.64 17.73
C ASN A 431 6.00 17.94 16.41
N GLY A 432 6.91 17.19 15.80
CA GLY A 432 6.65 16.37 14.60
C GLY A 432 6.54 17.15 13.31
N GLU A 433 7.25 18.30 13.20
CA GLU A 433 7.27 19.12 11.99
C GLU A 433 7.71 18.33 10.75
N ILE A 434 8.52 17.28 10.94
CA ILE A 434 9.08 16.47 9.85
C ILE A 434 8.03 15.89 8.91
N LYS A 435 6.81 15.63 9.40
CA LYS A 435 5.67 15.11 8.62
C LYS A 435 5.33 15.96 7.39
N GLN A 436 5.67 17.24 7.42
CA GLN A 436 5.34 18.19 6.35
C GLN A 436 6.37 18.20 5.21
N TYR A 437 7.52 17.54 5.39
CA TYR A 437 8.69 17.74 4.54
C TYR A 437 9.14 16.48 3.79
N PHE A 438 8.26 15.48 3.65
CA PHE A 438 8.45 14.35 2.73
C PHE A 438 7.10 13.74 2.34
N ASP A 439 7.04 13.18 1.12
CA ASP A 439 5.85 12.53 0.57
C ASP A 439 5.82 11.03 0.92
N HIS A 440 6.96 10.35 0.91
CA HIS A 440 7.10 8.93 1.30
C HIS A 440 8.38 8.67 2.12
N LEU A 441 8.35 7.66 2.99
CA LEU A 441 9.53 7.24 3.75
C LEU A 441 10.42 6.36 2.86
N ALA A 442 11.71 6.64 2.76
CA ALA A 442 12.68 5.69 2.24
C ALA A 442 13.36 4.90 3.35
N THR A 443 13.68 3.64 3.09
CA THR A 443 14.37 2.73 4.02
C THR A 443 15.19 1.69 3.28
N HIS A 444 16.27 1.22 3.94
CA HIS A 444 17.19 0.21 3.44
C HIS A 444 17.11 -1.12 4.22
N PRO A 445 15.97 -1.85 4.23
CA PRO A 445 15.86 -3.08 4.99
C PRO A 445 16.79 -4.16 4.40
N GLY A 446 17.92 -4.38 5.09
CA GLY A 446 18.83 -5.48 4.82
C GLY A 446 18.33 -6.78 5.44
N GLY A 447 18.43 -7.89 4.69
CA GLY A 447 18.12 -9.21 5.24
C GLY A 447 19.34 -9.93 5.82
N THR A 448 20.55 -9.35 5.73
CA THR A 448 21.81 -9.98 6.15
C THR A 448 21.94 -11.41 5.58
N LEU A 449 21.78 -12.46 6.38
CA LEU A 449 21.71 -13.87 5.94
C LEU A 449 20.32 -14.51 6.20
N ASN A 450 19.38 -13.75 6.73
CA ASN A 450 18.09 -14.22 7.21
C ASN A 450 17.05 -14.29 6.07
N PRO A 451 16.23 -15.35 5.98
CA PRO A 451 15.16 -15.44 4.99
C PRO A 451 14.13 -14.30 5.12
N PRO A 452 13.48 -13.86 4.02
CA PRO A 452 12.54 -12.74 4.04
C PRO A 452 11.33 -12.93 4.99
N ASP A 453 10.92 -14.16 5.26
CA ASP A 453 9.77 -14.49 6.13
C ASP A 453 10.12 -14.50 7.64
N THR A 454 11.39 -14.26 8.00
CA THR A 454 11.88 -14.32 9.38
C THR A 454 11.96 -12.94 10.02
N LEU A 455 11.82 -12.88 11.34
CA LEU A 455 11.95 -11.68 12.16
C LEU A 455 12.22 -12.10 13.62
N TRP A 456 13.20 -11.50 14.27
CA TRP A 456 13.43 -11.68 15.70
C TRP A 456 12.48 -10.80 16.55
N PRO A 457 12.05 -11.26 17.74
CA PRO A 457 12.33 -12.57 18.37
C PRO A 457 11.39 -13.71 17.97
N GLU A 458 10.31 -13.43 17.23
CA GLU A 458 9.21 -14.37 17.04
C GLU A 458 9.59 -15.57 16.15
N ARG A 459 10.37 -15.33 15.11
CA ARG A 459 10.82 -16.32 14.14
C ARG A 459 12.24 -15.96 13.64
N PRO A 460 13.27 -16.12 14.47
CA PRO A 460 14.64 -15.80 14.08
C PRO A 460 15.11 -16.69 12.91
N GLY A 461 16.09 -16.19 12.16
CA GLY A 461 16.66 -16.92 11.03
C GLY A 461 17.49 -18.13 11.45
N PRO A 462 17.87 -18.99 10.49
CA PRO A 462 18.54 -20.28 10.77
C PRO A 462 20.00 -20.14 11.23
N GLY A 463 20.61 -18.96 11.10
CA GLY A 463 22.01 -18.72 11.47
C GLY A 463 23.04 -19.29 10.49
N PRO A 464 24.35 -19.24 10.83
CA PRO A 464 24.90 -18.80 12.12
C PRO A 464 25.03 -17.27 12.25
N GLY A 465 24.84 -16.74 13.47
CA GLY A 465 25.05 -15.33 13.80
C GLY A 465 24.00 -14.37 13.20
N TRP A 466 24.10 -13.07 13.53
CA TRP A 466 23.23 -12.01 13.00
C TRP A 466 21.73 -12.31 13.06
N LEU A 467 21.28 -12.85 14.20
CA LEU A 467 19.91 -13.36 14.35
C LEU A 467 19.21 -12.88 15.63
N ASP A 468 19.92 -12.18 16.50
CA ASP A 468 19.51 -11.78 17.85
C ASP A 468 19.05 -10.31 17.97
N HIS A 469 18.89 -9.63 16.83
CA HIS A 469 18.38 -8.26 16.77
C HIS A 469 17.56 -8.04 15.49
N PRO A 470 16.46 -7.28 15.51
CA PRO A 470 15.59 -7.10 14.34
C PRO A 470 16.25 -6.31 13.19
N SER A 471 17.37 -5.62 13.44
CA SER A 471 18.13 -4.90 12.40
C SER A 471 18.74 -5.83 11.33
N PHE A 472 18.78 -7.14 11.56
CA PHE A 472 19.32 -8.11 10.60
C PHE A 472 18.27 -8.69 9.64
N TYR A 473 17.04 -8.16 9.62
CA TYR A 473 15.91 -8.78 8.95
C TYR A 473 15.24 -7.85 7.94
N PHE A 474 14.87 -8.40 6.78
CA PHE A 474 14.11 -7.70 5.74
C PHE A 474 12.78 -7.14 6.26
N ARG A 475 12.11 -7.86 7.17
CA ARG A 475 10.85 -7.42 7.80
C ARG A 475 11.02 -6.23 8.75
N ARG A 476 12.24 -5.72 8.94
CA ARG A 476 12.51 -4.45 9.64
C ARG A 476 11.66 -3.29 9.09
N ALA A 477 11.34 -3.31 7.80
CA ALA A 477 10.42 -2.36 7.17
C ALA A 477 9.06 -2.26 7.87
N GLU A 478 8.56 -3.35 8.45
CA GLU A 478 7.28 -3.38 9.18
C GLU A 478 7.36 -2.58 10.50
N GLN A 479 8.52 -2.58 11.17
CA GLN A 479 8.72 -1.80 12.40
C GLN A 479 8.85 -0.31 12.10
N LEU A 480 9.49 0.07 10.99
CA LEU A 480 9.49 1.47 10.53
C LEU A 480 8.09 1.92 10.12
N ARG A 481 7.34 1.06 9.43
CA ARG A 481 5.92 1.30 9.13
C ARG A 481 5.11 1.51 10.40
N GLN A 482 5.35 0.71 11.44
CA GLN A 482 4.68 0.86 12.73
C GLN A 482 4.98 2.23 13.38
N VAL A 483 6.22 2.73 13.31
CA VAL A 483 6.54 4.11 13.77
C VAL A 483 5.73 5.16 13.00
N MET A 484 5.56 5.01 11.68
CA MET A 484 4.72 5.93 10.90
C MET A 484 3.25 5.89 11.36
N VAL A 485 2.71 4.69 11.62
CA VAL A 485 1.34 4.52 12.13
C VAL A 485 1.16 5.18 13.48
N GLU A 486 2.09 4.95 14.42
CA GLU A 486 2.08 5.54 15.77
C GLU A 486 2.11 7.08 15.76
N ASN A 487 2.71 7.68 14.72
CA ASN A 487 2.83 9.13 14.56
C ASN A 487 1.77 9.76 13.62
N GLY A 488 0.79 8.96 13.19
CA GLY A 488 -0.33 9.39 12.36
C GLY A 488 0.02 9.64 10.90
N ASP A 489 1.05 8.99 10.36
CA ASP A 489 1.55 9.17 8.98
C ASP A 489 1.31 7.93 8.09
N ALA A 490 0.29 7.12 8.43
CA ALA A 490 -0.01 5.86 7.75
C ALA A 490 -0.45 6.01 6.28
N ALA A 491 -0.92 7.17 5.86
CA ALA A 491 -1.35 7.39 4.46
C ALA A 491 -0.17 7.41 3.47
N LYS A 492 1.06 7.66 3.95
CA LYS A 492 2.24 7.67 3.09
C LYS A 492 2.76 6.26 2.86
N GLN A 493 3.29 6.04 1.66
CA GLN A 493 3.99 4.81 1.31
C GLN A 493 5.36 4.72 1.99
N VAL A 494 5.87 3.49 2.04
CA VAL A 494 7.28 3.20 2.30
C VAL A 494 7.91 2.72 1.00
N TRP A 495 9.04 3.32 0.63
CA TRP A 495 9.84 2.92 -0.51
C TRP A 495 11.11 2.25 0.02
N LEU A 496 11.38 1.03 -0.47
CA LEU A 496 12.59 0.32 -0.13
C LEU A 496 13.64 0.75 -1.15
N THR A 497 14.26 1.90 -0.91
CA THR A 497 15.22 2.51 -1.83
C THR A 497 16.50 1.71 -1.97
N GLU A 498 16.79 0.83 -1.01
CA GLU A 498 17.75 -0.25 -1.11
C GLU A 498 17.17 -1.48 -0.37
N PHE A 499 17.34 -2.67 -0.92
CA PHE A 499 17.15 -3.92 -0.17
C PHE A 499 17.87 -5.06 -0.88
N GLY A 500 18.22 -6.12 -0.15
CA GLY A 500 18.79 -7.31 -0.75
C GLY A 500 19.56 -8.19 0.22
N TRP A 501 20.33 -9.12 -0.36
CA TRP A 501 21.24 -10.03 0.33
C TRP A 501 22.57 -10.10 -0.43
N SER A 502 23.68 -10.09 0.30
CA SER A 502 25.01 -10.36 -0.26
C SER A 502 25.21 -11.86 -0.42
N THR A 503 25.94 -12.27 -1.45
CA THR A 503 26.57 -13.60 -1.51
C THR A 503 27.93 -13.59 -0.80
N ALA A 504 28.74 -14.64 -0.96
CA ALA A 504 30.09 -14.71 -0.39
C ALA A 504 30.86 -13.40 -0.59
N ASN A 505 31.21 -12.75 0.52
CA ASN A 505 31.75 -11.40 0.57
C ASN A 505 33.02 -11.39 1.39
N GLN A 506 34.07 -10.84 0.80
CA GLN A 506 35.43 -10.81 1.37
C GLN A 506 35.70 -9.52 2.14
N ALA A 507 34.79 -8.55 2.06
CA ALA A 507 34.95 -7.28 2.76
C ALA A 507 34.71 -7.46 4.27
N PRO A 508 35.53 -6.83 5.13
CA PRO A 508 35.31 -6.83 6.57
C PRO A 508 33.93 -6.31 6.95
N GLY A 509 33.23 -7.00 7.85
CA GLY A 509 31.88 -6.66 8.30
C GLY A 509 30.75 -7.28 7.48
N TYR A 510 31.07 -7.95 6.35
CA TYR A 510 30.11 -8.60 5.46
C TYR A 510 30.22 -10.13 5.48
N GLU A 511 30.86 -10.70 6.51
CA GLU A 511 31.18 -12.12 6.61
C GLU A 511 29.94 -13.02 6.59
N TYR A 512 28.78 -12.49 6.99
CA TYR A 512 27.49 -13.17 6.87
C TYR A 512 27.16 -13.60 5.44
N GLY A 513 27.67 -12.88 4.44
CA GLY A 513 27.50 -13.23 3.03
C GLY A 513 28.12 -14.58 2.67
N ASN A 514 29.12 -15.05 3.42
CA ASN A 514 29.76 -16.36 3.20
C ASN A 514 28.81 -17.55 3.50
N PHE A 515 27.69 -17.31 4.18
CA PHE A 515 26.65 -18.30 4.42
C PHE A 515 25.50 -18.24 3.41
N MET A 516 25.62 -17.37 2.39
CA MET A 516 24.60 -17.11 1.38
C MET A 516 25.10 -17.50 -0.01
N SER A 517 24.46 -18.52 -0.60
CA SER A 517 24.67 -18.89 -2.01
C SER A 517 23.97 -17.92 -2.96
N GLU A 518 24.41 -17.85 -4.22
CA GLU A 518 23.73 -17.06 -5.26
C GLU A 518 22.27 -17.53 -5.47
N GLN A 519 22.00 -18.82 -5.27
CA GLN A 519 20.65 -19.37 -5.38
C GLN A 519 19.74 -18.90 -4.23
N GLN A 520 20.27 -18.80 -3.01
CA GLN A 520 19.51 -18.25 -1.88
C GLN A 520 19.25 -16.75 -2.07
N GLN A 521 20.25 -15.98 -2.55
CA GLN A 521 20.06 -14.57 -2.91
C GLN A 521 18.90 -14.43 -3.91
N ALA A 522 18.88 -15.25 -4.96
CA ALA A 522 17.81 -15.26 -5.96
C ALA A 522 16.43 -15.55 -5.34
N GLN A 523 16.33 -16.59 -4.51
CA GLN A 523 15.08 -16.97 -3.84
C GLN A 523 14.58 -15.88 -2.89
N TYR A 524 15.48 -15.25 -2.14
CA TYR A 524 15.12 -14.24 -1.14
C TYR A 524 14.67 -12.94 -1.79
N LEU A 525 15.32 -12.49 -2.86
CA LEU A 525 14.90 -11.31 -3.62
C LEU A 525 13.50 -11.50 -4.23
N VAL A 526 13.23 -12.65 -4.84
CA VAL A 526 11.89 -12.96 -5.38
C VAL A 526 10.85 -13.00 -4.26
N ARG A 527 11.16 -13.68 -3.15
CA ARG A 527 10.23 -13.78 -2.02
C ARG A 527 9.96 -12.41 -1.36
N ALA A 528 10.94 -11.53 -1.29
CA ALA A 528 10.78 -10.15 -0.79
C ALA A 528 9.75 -9.36 -1.62
N PHE A 529 9.84 -9.41 -2.95
CA PHE A 529 8.84 -8.79 -3.83
C PHE A 529 7.46 -9.44 -3.69
N GLN A 530 7.39 -10.77 -3.52
CA GLN A 530 6.13 -11.45 -3.26
C GLN A 530 5.48 -11.00 -1.95
N ILE A 531 6.26 -10.89 -0.87
CA ILE A 531 5.77 -10.35 0.41
C ILE A 531 5.20 -8.96 0.19
N ALA A 532 5.95 -8.06 -0.44
CA ALA A 532 5.48 -6.70 -0.65
C ALA A 532 4.17 -6.63 -1.45
N ARG A 533 4.08 -7.38 -2.56
CA ARG A 533 2.90 -7.42 -3.43
C ARG A 533 1.67 -8.03 -2.76
N THR A 534 1.85 -8.99 -1.85
CA THR A 534 0.73 -9.78 -1.29
C THR A 534 0.39 -9.43 0.16
N GLN A 535 1.31 -8.80 0.89
CA GLN A 535 1.19 -8.58 2.33
C GLN A 535 1.45 -7.13 2.73
N TRP A 536 2.14 -6.32 1.91
CA TRP A 536 2.46 -4.93 2.24
C TRP A 536 1.83 -3.94 1.25
N PRO A 537 0.51 -3.68 1.37
CA PRO A 537 -0.19 -2.73 0.49
C PRO A 537 0.32 -1.28 0.64
N TRP A 538 1.13 -1.00 1.66
CA TRP A 538 1.77 0.28 1.94
C TRP A 538 3.14 0.47 1.25
N VAL A 539 3.66 -0.54 0.56
CA VAL A 539 4.91 -0.41 -0.19
C VAL A 539 4.67 0.21 -1.57
N GLY A 540 5.46 1.25 -1.86
CA GLY A 540 5.42 1.96 -3.14
C GLY A 540 6.41 1.38 -4.15
N VAL A 541 7.71 1.68 -3.99
CA VAL A 541 8.79 1.24 -4.90
C VAL A 541 9.82 0.43 -4.11
N MET A 542 10.33 -0.64 -4.72
CA MET A 542 11.41 -1.46 -4.18
C MET A 542 12.57 -1.51 -5.18
N LEU A 543 13.76 -1.15 -4.70
CA LEU A 543 14.97 -1.02 -5.50
C LEU A 543 16.05 -1.97 -4.97
N VAL A 544 16.31 -3.04 -5.73
CA VAL A 544 17.32 -4.05 -5.37
C VAL A 544 18.69 -3.39 -5.30
N TRP A 545 19.44 -3.63 -4.22
CA TRP A 545 20.87 -3.33 -4.09
C TRP A 545 21.67 -4.58 -4.48
N ASN A 546 22.22 -4.69 -5.70
CA ASN A 546 22.20 -3.73 -6.81
C ASN A 546 22.21 -4.45 -8.18
N LEU A 547 22.09 -3.70 -9.29
CA LEU A 547 22.17 -4.28 -10.63
C LEU A 547 23.60 -4.70 -11.00
N ASN A 548 24.51 -3.72 -11.15
CA ASN A 548 25.73 -3.83 -11.95
C ASN A 548 27.01 -3.26 -11.30
N PHE A 549 27.07 -3.09 -9.99
CA PHE A 549 28.29 -2.57 -9.33
C PHE A 549 29.52 -3.48 -9.54
N SER A 550 29.33 -4.77 -9.77
CA SER A 550 30.38 -5.72 -10.18
C SER A 550 31.13 -5.31 -11.46
N THR A 551 30.54 -4.45 -12.29
CA THR A 551 31.14 -3.95 -13.54
C THR A 551 32.08 -2.76 -13.33
N ILE A 552 32.02 -2.13 -12.15
CA ILE A 552 32.83 -0.95 -11.78
C ILE A 552 33.64 -1.13 -10.50
N THR A 553 33.49 -2.27 -9.82
CA THR A 553 34.20 -2.61 -8.57
C THR A 553 34.98 -3.91 -8.73
N GLN A 554 35.93 -4.15 -7.83
CA GLN A 554 36.68 -5.41 -7.77
C GLN A 554 35.97 -6.41 -6.83
N PRO A 555 36.21 -7.73 -6.95
CA PRO A 555 35.58 -8.73 -6.07
C PRO A 555 35.80 -8.54 -4.56
N SER A 556 36.84 -7.81 -4.16
CA SER A 556 37.14 -7.47 -2.77
C SER A 556 36.34 -6.27 -2.23
N ASP A 557 35.68 -5.50 -3.10
CA ASP A 557 34.80 -4.40 -2.69
C ASP A 557 33.49 -4.97 -2.14
N GLU A 558 33.02 -4.44 -1.02
CA GLU A 558 31.79 -4.90 -0.36
C GLU A 558 30.56 -4.87 -1.25
N LYS A 559 30.51 -3.99 -2.27
CA LYS A 559 29.37 -3.82 -3.19
C LYS A 559 29.32 -4.85 -4.31
N TYR A 560 30.46 -5.47 -4.64
CA TYR A 560 30.58 -6.40 -5.77
C TYR A 560 29.64 -7.63 -5.61
N PRO A 561 29.60 -8.32 -4.45
CA PRO A 561 28.83 -9.56 -4.32
C PRO A 561 27.31 -9.35 -4.25
N TRP A 562 26.84 -8.12 -4.09
CA TRP A 562 25.41 -7.76 -4.13
C TRP A 562 24.85 -7.66 -5.55
N SER A 563 25.69 -7.42 -6.56
CA SER A 563 25.24 -7.21 -7.94
C SER A 563 24.52 -8.43 -8.48
N VAL A 564 23.38 -8.24 -9.15
CA VAL A 564 22.67 -9.36 -9.78
C VAL A 564 23.21 -9.73 -11.18
N VAL A 565 24.14 -8.94 -11.72
CA VAL A 565 24.96 -9.33 -12.88
C VAL A 565 26.44 -9.44 -12.53
N SER A 566 27.19 -10.21 -13.30
CA SER A 566 28.63 -10.38 -13.21
C SER A 566 29.39 -9.20 -13.83
N ALA A 567 30.70 -9.11 -13.61
CA ALA A 567 31.54 -8.04 -14.16
C ALA A 567 31.57 -7.97 -15.70
N ASP A 568 31.39 -9.12 -16.37
CA ASP A 568 31.24 -9.23 -17.83
C ASP A 568 29.79 -8.98 -18.31
N TRP A 569 28.92 -8.57 -17.38
CA TRP A 569 27.48 -8.36 -17.52
C TRP A 569 26.65 -9.62 -17.76
N SER A 570 27.23 -10.81 -17.60
CA SER A 570 26.45 -12.04 -17.64
C SER A 570 25.46 -12.07 -16.45
N PRO A 571 24.21 -12.53 -16.66
CA PRO A 571 23.21 -12.56 -15.60
C PRO A 571 23.54 -13.64 -14.56
N ARG A 572 23.60 -13.26 -13.28
CA ARG A 572 23.70 -14.20 -12.15
C ARG A 572 22.33 -14.83 -11.85
N PRO A 573 22.23 -15.89 -11.03
CA PRO A 573 20.96 -16.53 -10.69
C PRO A 573 19.89 -15.54 -10.19
N ALA A 574 20.29 -14.53 -9.41
CA ALA A 574 19.38 -13.50 -8.92
C ALA A 574 18.73 -12.67 -10.03
N TYR A 575 19.49 -12.23 -11.04
CA TYR A 575 18.91 -11.46 -12.15
C TYR A 575 17.91 -12.31 -12.94
N ARG A 576 18.25 -13.57 -13.21
CA ARG A 576 17.33 -14.49 -13.91
C ARG A 576 16.04 -14.70 -13.11
N ALA A 577 16.15 -14.93 -11.81
CA ALA A 577 14.97 -15.11 -10.96
C ALA A 577 14.08 -13.85 -10.89
N LEU A 578 14.67 -12.66 -10.82
CA LEU A 578 13.94 -11.38 -10.87
C LEU A 578 13.30 -11.13 -12.24
N GLN A 579 13.97 -11.55 -13.31
CA GLN A 579 13.43 -11.52 -14.66
C GLN A 579 12.20 -12.45 -14.77
N GLU A 580 12.30 -13.66 -14.24
CA GLU A 580 11.27 -14.72 -14.33
C GLU A 580 10.10 -14.57 -13.35
N MET A 581 10.25 -13.82 -12.24
CA MET A 581 9.18 -13.71 -11.24
C MET A 581 7.95 -12.94 -11.74
N PRO A 582 6.74 -13.29 -11.23
CA PRO A 582 5.53 -12.50 -11.46
C PRO A 582 5.65 -11.07 -10.91
N LYS A 583 5.14 -10.10 -11.67
CA LYS A 583 5.16 -8.67 -11.36
C LYS A 583 3.74 -8.15 -11.23
#